data_AF-A0A1D3TX14-F1
#
_entry.id   AF-A0A1D3TX14-F1
#
_cell.length_a   1.000
_cell.length_b   1.000
_cell.length_c   1.000
_cell.angle_alpha   90.00
_cell.angle_beta   90.00
_cell.angle_gamma   90.00
#
_symmetry.space_group_name_H-M   'P 1'
#
loop_
_entity.id
_entity.type
_entity.pdbx_description
1 polymer ?
#
loop_
_entity_poly.entity_id
_entity_poly.type
_entity_poly.pdbx_seq_one_letter_code
_entity_poly.pdbx_strand_id
1 'polypeptide(L)'
;MIGYYDVNYAAAGVVATLSYNEGLVEGYSYWCVSDIFEEMGLHGLPFNNEFGLVNVYGTPKPVYRLFEALHEAGTKRLTIGGEGASRTAEILGLSDGRKVMIFAYNHDIEEREIKSEDMVITLNGNVKSIQKAVIDSHTTAPFVVWEEMGKPVYPTKKQLAAIEEASILEYEDMELSGENVKLTFTAEKESVTIFKVILV
;
A
#
# COMPACT_ATOMS: atom_id res chain seq x y z
N MET A 1 -16.53 -9.25 11.10
CA MET A 1 -15.76 -8.00 11.30
C MET A 1 -14.73 -7.97 10.20
N ILE A 2 -14.54 -6.84 9.51
CA ILE A 2 -13.46 -6.71 8.53
C ILE A 2 -12.16 -6.72 9.32
N GLY A 3 -11.26 -7.62 8.97
CA GLY A 3 -9.95 -7.71 9.60
C GLY A 3 -9.00 -6.67 9.05
N TYR A 4 -8.40 -5.86 9.93
CA TYR A 4 -7.38 -4.87 9.55
C TYR A 4 -6.17 -5.45 8.81
N TYR A 5 -5.80 -6.72 9.09
CA TYR A 5 -4.68 -7.39 8.42
C TYR A 5 -5.00 -7.84 6.99
N ASP A 6 -6.28 -8.03 6.66
CA ASP A 6 -6.70 -8.56 5.35
C ASP A 6 -6.92 -7.48 4.29
N VAL A 7 -6.92 -6.21 4.70
CA VAL A 7 -7.29 -5.06 3.86
C VAL A 7 -6.20 -3.99 3.83
N ASN A 8 -6.45 -2.92 3.09
CA ASN A 8 -5.53 -1.81 2.86
C ASN A 8 -5.10 -1.06 4.14
N TYR A 9 -5.86 -1.16 5.24
CA TYR A 9 -5.49 -0.61 6.54
C TYR A 9 -4.07 -1.00 6.96
N ALA A 10 -3.72 -2.29 6.88
CA ALA A 10 -2.37 -2.75 7.26
C ALA A 10 -1.27 -2.14 6.38
N ALA A 11 -1.53 -1.94 5.09
CA ALA A 11 -0.58 -1.28 4.19
C ALA A 11 -0.38 0.19 4.60
N ALA A 12 -1.47 0.95 4.74
CA ALA A 12 -1.39 2.36 5.11
C ALA A 12 -0.70 2.57 6.48
N GLY A 13 -1.00 1.70 7.45
CA GLY A 13 -0.35 1.70 8.76
C GLY A 13 1.14 1.39 8.72
N VAL A 14 1.59 0.48 7.84
CA VAL A 14 3.02 0.22 7.62
C VAL A 14 3.73 1.45 7.04
N VAL A 15 3.16 2.12 6.03
CA VAL A 15 3.77 3.34 5.47
C VAL A 15 3.85 4.44 6.53
N ALA A 16 2.78 4.66 7.29
CA ALA A 16 2.77 5.62 8.38
C ALA A 16 3.84 5.31 9.43
N THR A 17 3.95 4.05 9.84
CA THR A 17 4.96 3.59 10.80
C THR A 17 6.38 3.86 10.31
N LEU A 18 6.69 3.54 9.05
CA LEU A 18 8.00 3.82 8.47
C LEU A 18 8.26 5.32 8.31
N SER A 19 7.21 6.10 8.04
CA SER A 19 7.31 7.55 7.85
C SER A 19 7.71 8.27 9.14
N TYR A 20 7.15 7.89 10.28
CA TYR A 20 7.45 8.52 11.57
C TYR A 20 8.69 7.99 12.27
N ASN A 21 9.11 6.76 11.97
CA ASN A 21 10.13 6.07 12.75
C ASN A 21 11.50 5.91 12.08
N GLU A 22 11.69 6.43 10.88
CA GLU A 22 12.99 6.36 10.23
C GLU A 22 14.09 6.99 11.10
N GLY A 23 15.16 6.24 11.34
CA GLY A 23 16.29 6.67 12.18
C GLY A 23 16.09 6.48 13.68
N LEU A 24 14.93 5.98 14.14
CA LEU A 24 14.70 5.68 15.55
C LEU A 24 15.15 4.26 15.95
N VAL A 25 15.13 3.32 15.01
CA VAL A 25 15.58 1.93 15.18
C VAL A 25 16.23 1.41 13.90
N GLU A 26 16.95 0.30 14.02
CA GLU A 26 17.67 -0.36 12.94
C GLU A 26 16.80 -1.31 12.11
N GLY A 27 15.61 -1.68 12.61
CA GLY A 27 14.68 -2.50 11.85
C GLY A 27 13.34 -2.71 12.54
N TYR A 28 12.31 -2.90 11.71
CA TYR A 28 10.97 -3.34 12.10
C TYR A 28 10.68 -4.69 11.46
N SER A 29 10.40 -5.70 12.28
CA SER A 29 9.98 -7.01 11.78
C SER A 29 8.46 -7.07 11.79
N TYR A 30 7.84 -7.03 10.60
CA TYR A 30 6.41 -7.25 10.47
C TYR A 30 6.08 -8.68 10.93
N TRP A 31 5.18 -8.81 11.89
CA TRP A 31 4.66 -10.09 12.34
C TRP A 31 3.30 -10.31 11.66
N CYS A 32 3.18 -11.22 10.69
CA CYS A 32 4.18 -12.20 10.23
C CYS A 32 4.14 -12.42 8.72
N VAL A 33 4.97 -13.32 8.20
CA VAL A 33 5.06 -13.54 6.75
C VAL A 33 3.81 -14.23 6.17
N SER A 34 3.14 -15.11 6.92
CA SER A 34 2.07 -15.95 6.40
C SER A 34 1.03 -16.30 7.46
N ASP A 35 -0.23 -16.43 7.03
CA ASP A 35 -1.34 -16.95 7.83
C ASP A 35 -1.22 -18.45 8.16
N ILE A 36 -0.18 -19.15 7.67
CA ILE A 36 0.19 -20.45 8.22
C ILE A 36 0.74 -20.21 9.64
N PHE A 37 -0.20 -20.13 10.57
CA PHE A 37 0.00 -19.64 11.92
C PHE A 37 -0.93 -20.40 12.89
N GLU A 38 -0.44 -20.77 14.08
CA GLU A 38 -1.15 -21.69 14.98
C GLU A 38 -1.17 -21.27 16.46
N GLU A 39 -0.81 -20.04 16.82
CA GLU A 39 -0.89 -19.59 18.22
C GLU A 39 -2.32 -19.71 18.80
N MET A 40 -3.33 -19.56 17.94
CA MET A 40 -4.74 -19.75 18.27
C MET A 40 -5.37 -20.95 17.55
N GLY A 41 -4.53 -21.88 17.08
CA GLY A 41 -4.90 -22.96 16.16
C GLY A 41 -4.91 -22.51 14.70
N LEU A 42 -4.82 -23.47 13.78
CA LEU A 42 -4.80 -23.17 12.35
C LEU A 42 -6.18 -22.76 11.83
N HIS A 43 -6.28 -21.54 11.30
CA HIS A 43 -7.49 -21.06 10.64
C HIS A 43 -7.43 -21.28 9.12
N GLY A 44 -8.39 -22.03 8.58
CA GLY A 44 -8.37 -22.45 7.17
C GLY A 44 -9.07 -21.53 6.16
N LEU A 45 -9.78 -20.48 6.59
CA LEU A 45 -10.42 -19.56 5.61
C LEU A 45 -9.36 -18.69 4.92
N PRO A 46 -9.59 -18.28 3.64
CA PRO A 46 -8.68 -17.39 2.93
C PRO A 46 -8.41 -16.04 3.62
N PHE A 47 -9.37 -15.52 4.38
CA PHE A 47 -9.24 -14.25 5.10
C PHE A 47 -9.95 -14.36 6.46
N ASN A 48 -9.19 -14.20 7.54
CA ASN A 48 -9.62 -14.40 8.94
C ASN A 48 -9.10 -13.33 9.90
N ASN A 49 -8.61 -12.21 9.37
CA ASN A 49 -7.82 -11.22 10.09
C ASN A 49 -6.55 -11.82 10.73
N GLU A 50 -5.91 -12.76 10.02
CA GLU A 50 -4.63 -13.33 10.46
C GLU A 50 -3.47 -12.41 10.10
N PHE A 51 -2.39 -12.52 10.88
CA PHE A 51 -1.26 -11.58 10.85
C PHE A 51 -0.42 -11.58 9.57
N GLY A 52 -0.58 -12.57 8.70
CA GLY A 52 0.32 -12.83 7.59
C GLY A 52 0.29 -11.76 6.50
N LEU A 53 1.44 -11.52 5.88
CA LEU A 53 1.53 -10.80 4.60
C LEU A 53 0.83 -11.57 3.47
N VAL A 54 0.86 -12.90 3.51
CA VAL A 54 0.16 -13.78 2.57
C VAL A 54 -0.82 -14.68 3.31
N ASN A 55 -1.96 -14.99 2.69
CA ASN A 55 -2.93 -15.88 3.32
C ASN A 55 -2.54 -17.37 3.23
N VAL A 56 -3.37 -18.25 3.81
CA VAL A 56 -3.14 -19.71 3.84
C VAL A 56 -3.09 -20.39 2.46
N TYR A 57 -3.60 -19.72 1.42
CA TYR A 57 -3.53 -20.17 0.04
C TYR A 57 -2.36 -19.56 -0.75
N GLY A 58 -1.57 -18.71 -0.11
CA GLY A 58 -0.44 -18.00 -0.73
C GLY A 58 -0.84 -16.71 -1.45
N THR A 59 -2.11 -16.29 -1.40
CA THR A 59 -2.53 -15.01 -1.98
C THR A 59 -1.89 -13.86 -1.20
N PRO A 60 -1.18 -12.95 -1.88
CA PRO A 60 -0.66 -11.75 -1.23
C PRO A 60 -1.77 -10.83 -0.74
N LYS A 61 -1.67 -10.34 0.50
CA LYS A 61 -2.55 -9.30 1.04
C LYS A 61 -2.06 -7.91 0.60
N PRO A 62 -2.88 -6.85 0.74
CA PRO A 62 -2.48 -5.50 0.35
C PRO A 62 -1.14 -5.04 0.95
N VAL A 63 -0.88 -5.41 2.21
CA VAL A 63 0.38 -5.11 2.90
C VAL A 63 1.59 -5.82 2.27
N TYR A 64 1.45 -7.01 1.69
CA TYR A 64 2.54 -7.67 0.94
C TYR A 64 2.92 -6.85 -0.29
N ARG A 65 1.93 -6.39 -1.06
CA ARG A 65 2.17 -5.55 -2.25
C ARG A 65 2.87 -4.25 -1.92
N LEU A 66 2.54 -3.66 -0.76
CA LEU A 66 3.29 -2.52 -0.25
C LEU A 66 4.76 -2.89 0.00
N PHE A 67 5.05 -4.02 0.65
CA PHE A 67 6.43 -4.45 0.88
C PHE A 67 7.18 -4.75 -0.44
N GLU A 68 6.51 -5.27 -1.47
CA GLU A 68 7.08 -5.38 -2.82
C GLU A 68 7.47 -4.01 -3.39
N ALA A 69 6.57 -3.02 -3.29
CA ALA A 69 6.86 -1.66 -3.74
C ALA A 69 7.99 -0.98 -2.92
N LEU A 70 8.03 -1.20 -1.61
CA LEU A 70 9.10 -0.71 -0.72
C LEU A 70 10.45 -1.38 -1.01
N HIS A 71 10.46 -2.66 -1.37
CA HIS A 71 11.67 -3.37 -1.79
C HIS A 71 12.33 -2.71 -3.00
N GLU A 72 11.51 -2.16 -3.91
CA GLU A 72 11.99 -1.41 -5.06
C GLU A 72 12.33 0.06 -4.75
N ALA A 73 12.02 0.60 -3.58
CA ALA A 73 12.02 2.04 -3.34
C ALA A 73 13.38 2.71 -3.18
N GLY A 74 14.42 1.91 -2.92
CA GLY A 74 15.72 2.42 -2.53
C GLY A 74 15.78 2.80 -1.04
N THR A 75 16.94 3.25 -0.60
CA THR A 75 17.23 3.45 0.83
C THR A 75 17.44 4.90 1.21
N LYS A 76 17.48 5.82 0.25
CA LYS A 76 17.67 7.25 0.54
C LYS A 76 16.32 7.94 0.69
N ARG A 77 15.97 8.36 1.91
CA ARG A 77 14.82 9.22 2.14
C ARG A 77 15.01 10.59 1.51
N LEU A 78 13.95 11.08 0.87
CA LEU A 78 13.89 12.42 0.33
C LEU A 78 13.33 13.39 1.38
N THR A 79 13.91 14.60 1.42
CA THR A 79 13.31 15.70 2.17
C THR A 79 12.06 16.17 1.44
N ILE A 80 10.95 16.17 2.16
CA ILE A 80 9.66 16.64 1.66
C ILE A 80 9.36 17.96 2.34
N GLY A 81 9.03 18.98 1.54
CA GLY A 81 8.54 20.26 2.01
C GLY A 81 7.17 20.58 1.42
N GLY A 82 6.45 21.49 2.04
CA GLY A 82 5.12 21.93 1.58
C GLY A 82 4.31 22.55 2.70
N GLU A 83 3.23 23.25 2.33
CA GLU A 83 2.21 23.73 3.26
C GLU A 83 1.07 22.72 3.30
N GLY A 84 0.60 22.38 4.50
CA GLY A 84 -0.52 21.46 4.69
C GLY A 84 -0.09 20.04 5.06
N ALA A 85 0.30 19.83 6.32
CA ALA A 85 0.19 18.51 6.90
C ALA A 85 -1.30 18.23 7.10
N SER A 86 -1.88 17.32 6.32
CA SER A 86 -3.13 16.70 6.75
C SER A 86 -2.81 15.89 8.00
N ARG A 87 -3.77 15.79 8.91
CA ARG A 87 -3.63 14.99 10.13
C ARG A 87 -3.39 13.51 9.81
N THR A 88 -3.86 13.05 8.65
CA THR A 88 -3.92 11.64 8.29
C THR A 88 -3.29 11.36 6.95
N ALA A 89 -3.22 12.36 6.06
CA ALA A 89 -2.61 12.22 4.74
C ALA A 89 -1.19 12.82 4.69
N GLU A 90 -0.21 11.96 4.47
CA GLU A 90 1.21 12.31 4.42
C GLU A 90 1.92 11.56 3.27
N ILE A 91 3.19 11.91 3.03
CA ILE A 91 3.99 11.30 1.96
C ILE A 91 5.35 10.82 2.48
N LEU A 92 5.78 9.67 1.97
CA LEU A 92 7.13 9.12 2.12
C LEU A 92 7.79 9.06 0.75
N GLY A 93 8.91 9.75 0.59
CA GLY A 93 9.72 9.71 -0.62
C GLY A 93 11.01 8.94 -0.40
N LEU A 94 11.28 7.94 -1.23
CA LEU A 94 12.50 7.14 -1.22
C LEU A 94 13.16 7.18 -2.60
N SER A 95 14.48 7.04 -2.64
CA SER A 95 15.24 7.09 -3.88
C SER A 95 16.38 6.07 -3.93
N ASP A 96 16.60 5.55 -5.13
CA ASP A 96 17.79 4.81 -5.55
C ASP A 96 18.43 5.51 -6.77
N GLY A 97 18.92 6.73 -6.55
CA GLY A 97 19.54 7.55 -7.59
C GLY A 97 18.52 8.06 -8.61
N ARG A 98 18.41 7.41 -9.78
CA ARG A 98 17.52 7.84 -10.87
C ARG A 98 16.06 7.42 -10.66
N LYS A 99 15.81 6.47 -9.77
CA LYS A 99 14.45 6.04 -9.41
C LYS A 99 14.04 6.72 -8.10
N VAL A 100 12.83 7.26 -8.09
CA VAL A 100 12.18 7.83 -6.92
C VAL A 100 10.83 7.13 -6.76
N MET A 101 10.58 6.59 -5.57
CA MET A 101 9.29 6.02 -5.19
C MET A 101 8.65 6.93 -4.15
N ILE A 102 7.43 7.36 -4.41
CA ILE A 102 6.65 8.21 -3.49
C ILE A 102 5.43 7.42 -3.04
N PHE A 103 5.25 7.32 -1.74
CA PHE A 103 4.13 6.65 -1.09
C PHE A 103 3.31 7.72 -0.37
N ALA A 104 2.16 8.08 -0.94
CA ALA A 104 1.19 8.94 -0.28
C ALA A 104 0.14 8.07 0.40
N TYR A 105 -0.02 8.21 1.72
CA TYR A 105 -0.95 7.40 2.50
C TYR A 105 -1.96 8.28 3.22
N ASN A 106 -3.14 7.75 3.52
CA ASN A 106 -4.16 8.40 4.36
C ASN A 106 -4.59 7.46 5.49
N HIS A 107 -4.00 7.61 6.68
CA HIS A 107 -4.12 6.68 7.80
C HIS A 107 -4.24 7.41 9.13
N ASP A 108 -4.96 6.83 10.08
CA ASP A 108 -5.01 7.30 11.47
C ASP A 108 -4.84 6.15 12.44
N ILE A 109 -3.70 6.13 13.15
CA ILE A 109 -3.38 5.09 14.12
C ILE A 109 -4.35 5.08 15.31
N GLU A 110 -5.02 6.21 15.58
CA GLU A 110 -6.05 6.30 16.62
C GLU A 110 -7.44 5.84 16.16
N GLU A 111 -7.54 5.33 14.92
CA GLU A 111 -8.77 4.76 14.33
C GLU A 111 -9.98 5.71 14.38
N ARG A 112 -9.73 7.03 14.37
CA ARG A 112 -10.80 8.02 14.27
C ARG A 112 -11.35 8.02 12.84
N GLU A 113 -12.50 8.65 12.65
CA GLU A 113 -13.05 8.81 11.31
C GLU A 113 -12.11 9.67 10.45
N ILE A 114 -11.71 9.11 9.29
CA ILE A 114 -10.90 9.80 8.28
C ILE A 114 -11.69 9.86 6.96
N LYS A 115 -11.56 10.99 6.26
CA LYS A 115 -12.18 11.24 4.96
C LYS A 115 -11.12 11.13 3.87
N SER A 116 -11.56 11.08 2.62
CA SER A 116 -10.66 11.26 1.49
C SER A 116 -10.05 12.66 1.52
N GLU A 117 -8.80 12.75 1.09
CA GLU A 117 -8.02 13.99 1.06
C GLU A 117 -7.49 14.22 -0.35
N ASP A 118 -7.72 15.41 -0.90
CA ASP A 118 -7.16 15.80 -2.19
C ASP A 118 -5.72 16.27 -2.02
N MET A 119 -4.78 15.59 -2.69
CA MET A 119 -3.36 15.83 -2.57
C MET A 119 -2.77 16.33 -3.88
N VAL A 120 -1.79 17.22 -3.76
CA VAL A 120 -0.98 17.71 -4.88
C VAL A 120 0.49 17.61 -4.54
N ILE A 121 1.23 16.80 -5.30
CA ILE A 121 2.68 16.66 -5.17
C ILE A 121 3.33 17.36 -6.36
N THR A 122 4.23 18.30 -6.09
CA THR A 122 5.04 18.96 -7.12
C THR A 122 6.43 18.35 -7.14
N LEU A 123 6.84 17.81 -8.29
CA LEU A 123 8.17 17.25 -8.48
C LEU A 123 9.13 18.33 -8.99
N ASN A 124 10.20 18.57 -8.24
CA ASN A 124 11.29 19.45 -8.66
C ASN A 124 12.42 18.61 -9.27
N GLY A 125 12.49 18.58 -10.60
CA GLY A 125 13.54 17.86 -11.32
C GLY A 125 13.13 17.44 -12.73
N ASN A 126 14.09 16.95 -13.51
CA ASN A 126 13.82 16.45 -14.86
C ASN A 126 13.27 15.03 -14.77
N VAL A 127 11.98 14.88 -15.02
CA VAL A 127 11.29 13.60 -15.00
C VAL A 127 11.24 13.00 -16.40
N LYS A 128 11.64 11.73 -16.53
CA LYS A 128 11.58 10.94 -17.75
C LYS A 128 10.25 10.20 -17.90
N SER A 129 9.76 9.58 -16.83
CA SER A 129 8.49 8.85 -16.83
C SER A 129 7.92 8.73 -15.41
N ILE A 130 6.61 8.59 -15.32
CA ILE A 130 5.89 8.36 -14.06
C ILE A 130 4.90 7.24 -14.27
N GLN A 131 4.85 6.32 -13.30
CA GLN A 131 3.79 5.34 -13.20
C GLN A 131 3.09 5.49 -11.86
N LYS A 132 1.78 5.27 -11.81
CA LYS A 132 0.95 5.34 -10.61
C LYS A 132 0.34 3.97 -10.34
N ALA A 133 0.36 3.57 -9.08
CA ALA A 133 -0.43 2.45 -8.56
C ALA A 133 -1.18 2.90 -7.30
N VAL A 134 -2.22 2.16 -6.93
CA VAL A 134 -2.99 2.44 -5.71
C VAL A 134 -3.22 1.13 -4.95
N ILE A 135 -3.05 1.17 -3.64
CA ILE A 135 -3.52 0.15 -2.71
C ILE A 135 -4.71 0.75 -1.96
N ASP A 136 -5.91 0.27 -2.23
CA ASP A 136 -7.14 0.69 -1.57
C ASP A 136 -8.17 -0.45 -1.55
N SER A 137 -9.41 -0.14 -1.16
CA SER A 137 -10.51 -1.12 -1.10
C SER A 137 -11.09 -1.50 -2.46
N HIS A 138 -10.56 -1.00 -3.58
CA HIS A 138 -11.11 -1.23 -4.92
C HIS A 138 -10.10 -1.87 -5.89
N THR A 139 -8.83 -1.48 -5.80
CA THR A 139 -7.78 -1.82 -6.77
C THR A 139 -6.94 -3.01 -6.31
N THR A 140 -6.47 -3.00 -5.07
CA THR A 140 -5.69 -4.09 -4.44
C THR A 140 -6.54 -4.70 -3.33
N ALA A 141 -7.66 -5.35 -3.70
CA ALA A 141 -8.75 -5.69 -2.78
C ALA A 141 -9.17 -7.18 -2.85
N PRO A 142 -8.25 -8.13 -2.59
CA PRO A 142 -8.55 -9.56 -2.71
C PRO A 142 -9.58 -10.04 -1.67
N PHE A 143 -9.65 -9.40 -0.50
CA PHE A 143 -10.68 -9.64 0.50
C PHE A 143 -12.09 -9.33 -0.02
N VAL A 144 -12.25 -8.21 -0.75
CA VAL A 144 -13.54 -7.78 -1.30
C VAL A 144 -14.03 -8.81 -2.32
N VAL A 145 -13.15 -9.26 -3.21
CA VAL A 145 -13.49 -10.29 -4.20
C VAL A 145 -13.88 -11.62 -3.54
N TRP A 146 -13.19 -12.05 -2.47
CA TRP A 146 -13.59 -13.23 -1.71
C TRP A 146 -14.94 -13.06 -0.99
N GLU A 147 -15.20 -11.86 -0.46
CA GLU A 147 -16.49 -11.53 0.17
C GLU A 147 -17.64 -11.56 -0.83
N GLU A 148 -17.46 -10.97 -2.02
CA GLU A 148 -18.45 -10.99 -3.11
C GLU A 148 -18.74 -12.40 -3.62
N MET A 149 -17.78 -13.32 -3.53
CA MET A 149 -17.97 -14.75 -3.82
C MET A 149 -18.78 -15.49 -2.74
N GLY A 150 -19.22 -14.81 -1.68
CA GLY A 150 -19.96 -15.41 -0.57
C GLY A 150 -19.06 -16.07 0.48
N LYS A 151 -17.80 -15.63 0.59
CA LYS A 151 -16.82 -16.12 1.60
C LYS A 151 -16.64 -17.64 1.59
N PRO A 152 -16.33 -18.26 0.43
CA PRO A 152 -16.16 -19.69 0.35
C PRO A 152 -15.06 -20.18 1.30
N VAL A 153 -15.40 -21.18 2.13
CA VAL A 153 -14.48 -21.84 3.07
C VAL A 153 -13.38 -22.58 2.31
N TYR A 154 -13.74 -23.22 1.19
CA TYR A 154 -12.84 -23.94 0.31
C TYR A 154 -13.00 -23.39 -1.11
N PRO A 155 -12.33 -22.28 -1.46
CA PRO A 155 -12.46 -21.70 -2.79
C PRO A 155 -11.97 -22.68 -3.86
N THR A 156 -12.68 -22.73 -4.98
CA THR A 156 -12.24 -23.46 -6.17
C THR A 156 -10.98 -22.81 -6.76
N LYS A 157 -10.25 -23.53 -7.61
CA LYS A 157 -9.09 -22.97 -8.33
C LYS A 157 -9.42 -21.68 -9.10
N LYS A 158 -10.62 -21.59 -9.68
CA LYS A 158 -11.09 -20.39 -10.39
C LYS A 158 -11.31 -19.22 -9.43
N GLN A 159 -11.86 -19.48 -8.25
CA GLN A 159 -12.04 -18.45 -7.22
C GLN A 159 -10.69 -17.98 -6.67
N LEU A 160 -9.77 -18.91 -6.39
CA LEU A 160 -8.41 -18.55 -5.96
C LEU A 160 -7.69 -17.67 -7.00
N ALA A 161 -7.77 -18.02 -8.28
CA ALA A 161 -7.17 -17.20 -9.33
C ALA A 161 -7.77 -15.78 -9.39
N ALA A 162 -9.09 -15.64 -9.24
CA ALA A 162 -9.73 -14.32 -9.21
C ALA A 162 -9.37 -13.51 -7.94
N ILE A 163 -9.22 -14.18 -6.79
CA ILE A 163 -8.74 -13.55 -5.56
C ILE A 163 -7.30 -13.07 -5.72
N GLU A 164 -6.43 -13.87 -6.35
CA GLU A 164 -5.04 -13.49 -6.57
C GLU A 164 -4.87 -12.39 -7.62
N GLU A 165 -5.69 -12.39 -8.67
CA GLU A 165 -5.74 -11.29 -9.64
C GLU A 165 -6.09 -9.96 -8.94
N ALA A 166 -7.09 -9.98 -8.05
CA ALA A 166 -7.51 -8.80 -7.28
C ALA A 166 -6.49 -8.34 -6.23
N SER A 167 -5.43 -9.11 -6.01
CA SER A 167 -4.30 -8.74 -5.17
C SER A 167 -3.22 -7.99 -5.95
N ILE A 168 -3.24 -7.99 -7.28
CA ILE A 168 -2.17 -7.40 -8.09
C ILE A 168 -2.13 -5.89 -7.91
N LEU A 169 -0.94 -5.35 -7.65
CA LEU A 169 -0.66 -3.93 -7.66
C LEU A 169 -0.33 -3.49 -9.09
N GLU A 170 -1.32 -2.94 -9.79
CA GLU A 170 -1.15 -2.50 -11.18
C GLU A 170 -0.60 -1.07 -11.26
N TYR A 171 0.41 -0.90 -12.11
CA TYR A 171 1.02 0.40 -12.41
C TYR A 171 0.54 0.91 -13.76
N GLU A 172 -0.02 2.11 -13.78
CA GLU A 172 -0.46 2.81 -14.98
C GLU A 172 0.50 3.96 -15.32
N ASP A 173 0.86 4.10 -16.59
CA ASP A 173 1.69 5.22 -17.06
C ASP A 173 0.91 6.55 -16.95
N MET A 174 1.59 7.59 -16.47
CA MET A 174 1.05 8.94 -16.40
C MET A 174 1.65 9.84 -17.48
N GLU A 175 0.81 10.65 -18.11
CA GLU A 175 1.27 11.67 -19.05
C GLU A 175 1.98 12.82 -18.31
N LEU A 176 3.16 13.21 -18.80
CA LEU A 176 3.91 14.34 -18.27
C LEU A 176 3.38 15.63 -18.91
N SER A 177 2.96 16.60 -18.08
CA SER A 177 2.52 17.92 -18.55
C SER A 177 3.34 19.05 -17.92
N GLY A 178 3.87 19.93 -18.78
CA GLY A 178 4.60 21.15 -18.39
C GLY A 178 6.03 20.93 -17.89
N GLU A 179 6.68 22.04 -17.49
CA GLU A 179 8.05 22.04 -16.96
C GLU A 179 8.13 21.62 -15.49
N ASN A 180 7.04 21.79 -14.72
CA ASN A 180 6.92 21.35 -13.33
C ASN A 180 5.83 20.28 -13.23
N VAL A 181 6.22 19.03 -13.02
CA VAL A 181 5.26 17.92 -12.97
C VAL A 181 4.47 17.99 -11.66
N LYS A 182 3.15 18.16 -11.79
CA LYS A 182 2.20 18.13 -10.67
C LYS A 182 1.40 16.84 -10.71
N LEU A 183 1.45 16.09 -9.62
CA LEU A 183 0.66 14.89 -9.40
C LEU A 183 -0.54 15.25 -8.54
N THR A 184 -1.72 15.27 -9.14
CA THR A 184 -2.99 15.51 -8.44
C THR A 184 -3.75 14.21 -8.31
N PHE A 185 -4.18 13.86 -7.11
CA PHE A 185 -4.93 12.65 -6.81
C PHE A 185 -5.71 12.79 -5.50
N THR A 186 -6.70 11.94 -5.31
CA THR A 186 -7.45 11.83 -4.07
C THR A 186 -6.93 10.61 -3.30
N ALA A 187 -6.48 10.83 -2.07
CA ALA A 187 -6.09 9.78 -1.15
C ALA A 187 -7.34 9.32 -0.38
N GLU A 188 -7.95 8.23 -0.84
CA GLU A 188 -9.06 7.57 -0.16
C GLU A 188 -8.68 7.08 1.25
N LYS A 189 -9.69 6.82 2.08
CA LYS A 189 -9.49 6.28 3.43
C LYS A 189 -8.62 5.01 3.40
N GLU A 190 -7.59 4.97 4.24
CA GLU A 190 -6.63 3.86 4.36
C GLU A 190 -5.93 3.51 3.03
N SER A 191 -5.90 4.43 2.06
CA SER A 191 -5.25 4.17 0.78
C SER A 191 -3.75 4.47 0.84
N VAL A 192 -3.00 3.80 -0.04
CA VAL A 192 -1.62 4.16 -0.38
C VAL A 192 -1.53 4.37 -1.88
N THR A 193 -1.35 5.61 -2.31
CA THR A 193 -1.04 5.94 -3.72
C THR A 193 0.47 5.94 -3.91
N ILE A 194 0.95 5.17 -4.88
CA ILE A 194 2.37 4.95 -5.13
C ILE A 194 2.74 5.54 -6.49
N PHE A 195 3.72 6.43 -6.51
CA PHE A 195 4.30 6.95 -7.76
C PHE A 195 5.71 6.41 -7.94
N LYS A 196 5.94 5.73 -9.07
CA LYS A 196 7.26 5.34 -9.56
C LYS A 196 7.72 6.39 -10.55
N VAL A 197 8.68 7.22 -10.14
CA VAL A 197 9.23 8.32 -10.93
C VAL A 197 10.64 7.96 -11.39
N ILE A 198 10.87 8.04 -12.70
CA ILE A 198 12.20 7.88 -13.29
C ILE A 198 12.70 9.26 -13.70
N LEU A 199 13.87 9.64 -13.19
CA LEU A 199 14.56 10.88 -13.53
C LEU A 199 15.40 10.71 -14.80
N VAL A 200 15.69 11.83 -15.48
CA VAL A 200 16.59 11.89 -16.64
C VAL A 200 18.04 11.59 -16.26
#